data_AF-A0A0V8RS37-F1
#
_entry.id   AF-A0A0V8RS37-F1
#
_cell.length_a   1.000
_cell.length_b   1.000
_cell.length_c   1.000
_cell.angle_alpha   90.00
_cell.angle_beta   90.00
_cell.angle_gamma   90.00
#
_symmetry.space_group_name_H-M   'P 1'
#
loop_
_entity.id
_entity.type
_entity.pdbx_description
1 polymer ?
#
loop_
_entity_poly.entity_id
_entity_poly.type
_entity_poly.pdbx_seq_one_letter_code
_entity_poly.pdbx_strand_id
1 'polypeptide(L)'
;MARLIIHRARGPVPVKDRRGVTVAAICMCGLSKKYPFCDGSHLKTRDEEEGKLYIYDEEGNRVGEVGEEELKKLLGAERLRSV
;
A
#
# COMPACT_ATOMS: atom_id res chain seq x y z
N MET A 1 12.21 7.82 -15.03
CA MET A 1 12.83 7.75 -13.68
C MET A 1 11.89 6.98 -12.78
N ALA A 2 12.39 6.01 -12.00
CA ALA A 2 11.59 5.19 -11.10
C ALA A 2 12.00 5.43 -9.65
N ARG A 3 11.06 5.27 -8.72
CA ARG A 3 11.29 5.35 -7.28
C ARG A 3 10.62 4.15 -6.60
N LEU A 4 11.25 3.61 -5.57
CA LEU A 4 10.66 2.60 -4.71
C LEU A 4 9.91 3.27 -3.56
N ILE A 5 8.63 2.95 -3.39
CA ILE A 5 7.78 3.45 -2.29
C ILE A 5 7.21 2.24 -1.56
N ILE A 6 7.34 2.23 -0.23
CA ILE A 6 6.76 1.17 0.60
C ILE A 6 5.44 1.68 1.19
N HIS A 7 4.35 1.03 0.81
CA HIS A 7 3.03 1.20 1.43
C HIS A 7 2.87 0.19 2.56
N ARG A 8 2.58 0.66 3.78
CA ARG A 8 2.29 -0.21 4.93
C ARG A 8 0.80 -0.28 5.29
N ALA A 9 0.02 0.73 4.88
CA ALA A 9 -1.41 0.74 5.12
C ALA A 9 -2.12 -0.28 4.20
N ARG A 10 -3.02 -1.09 4.77
CA ARG A 10 -3.73 -2.17 4.04
C ARG A 10 -5.16 -1.79 3.63
N GLY A 11 -5.55 -0.54 3.81
CA GLY A 11 -6.94 -0.12 3.64
C GLY A 11 -7.10 1.39 3.53
N PRO A 12 -8.29 1.85 3.12
CA PRO A 12 -8.54 3.26 2.92
C PRO A 12 -8.88 4.00 4.21
N VAL A 13 -8.68 5.32 4.21
CA VAL A 13 -9.10 6.21 5.28
C VAL A 13 -10.43 6.88 4.90
N PRO A 14 -11.50 6.76 5.72
CA PRO A 14 -12.76 7.42 5.45
C PRO A 14 -12.67 8.92 5.68
N VAL A 15 -13.13 9.70 4.71
CA VAL A 15 -13.30 11.15 4.82
C VAL A 15 -14.75 11.42 5.18
N LYS A 16 -14.96 12.11 6.31
CA LYS A 16 -16.27 12.43 6.86
C LYS A 16 -16.60 13.90 6.67
N ASP A 17 -17.87 14.21 6.41
CA ASP A 17 -18.36 15.59 6.41
C ASP A 17 -18.54 16.13 7.84
N ARG A 18 -19.02 17.38 7.96
CA ARG A 18 -19.29 18.01 9.27
C ARG A 18 -20.35 17.28 10.12
N ARG A 19 -21.16 16.41 9.50
CA ARG A 19 -22.20 15.61 10.16
C ARG A 19 -21.69 14.21 10.54
N GLY A 20 -20.42 13.90 10.26
CA GLY A 20 -19.82 12.60 10.54
C GLY A 20 -20.16 11.52 9.51
N VAL A 21 -20.79 11.88 8.39
CA VAL A 21 -21.15 10.94 7.32
C VAL A 21 -19.95 10.74 6.41
N THR A 22 -19.59 9.49 6.11
CA THR A 22 -18.52 9.17 5.17
C THR A 22 -18.94 9.58 3.76
N VAL A 23 -18.20 10.54 3.17
CA VAL A 23 -18.46 11.06 1.82
C VAL A 23 -17.45 10.56 0.79
N ALA A 24 -16.28 10.09 1.24
CA ALA A 24 -15.26 9.48 0.40
C ALA A 24 -14.38 8.52 1.20
N ALA A 25 -13.65 7.66 0.50
CA ALA A 25 -12.61 6.80 1.08
C ALA A 25 -11.31 7.00 0.29
N ILE A 26 -10.25 7.43 0.97
CA ILE A 26 -8.95 7.69 0.36
C ILE A 26 -8.09 6.44 0.43
N CYS A 27 -7.57 6.01 -0.71
CA CYS A 27 -6.70 4.85 -0.82
C CYS A 27 -5.36 5.11 -0.14
N MET A 28 -4.99 4.22 0.80
CA MET A 28 -3.65 4.22 1.40
C MET A 28 -2.84 2.96 1.04
N CYS A 29 -3.47 1.94 0.43
CA CYS A 29 -2.80 0.69 0.06
C CYS A 29 -1.95 0.77 -1.22
N GLY A 30 -2.06 1.85 -2.00
CA GLY A 30 -1.28 2.04 -3.22
C GLY A 30 -1.75 1.26 -4.46
N LEU A 31 -2.73 0.35 -4.32
CA LEU A 31 -3.19 -0.53 -5.42
C LEU A 31 -4.41 -0.02 -6.20
N SER A 32 -4.94 1.15 -5.87
CA SER A 32 -6.17 1.63 -6.52
C SER A 32 -5.92 2.13 -7.94
N LYS A 33 -6.75 1.69 -8.89
CA LYS A 33 -6.79 2.22 -10.26
C LYS A 33 -7.54 3.55 -10.36
N LYS A 34 -8.17 4.00 -9.27
CA LYS A 34 -8.90 5.28 -9.17
C LYS A 34 -8.25 6.23 -8.15
N TYR A 35 -6.94 6.12 -7.96
CA TYR A 35 -6.19 6.95 -7.01
C TYR A 35 -6.51 8.45 -7.20
N PRO A 36 -6.75 9.23 -6.13
CA PRO A 36 -6.56 8.91 -4.70
C PRO A 36 -7.71 8.17 -4.03
N PHE A 37 -8.80 7.87 -4.74
CA PHE A 37 -9.98 7.24 -4.15
C PHE A 37 -9.82 5.72 -4.06
N CYS A 38 -10.45 5.12 -3.07
CA CYS A 38 -10.51 3.66 -2.94
C CYS A 38 -11.50 3.06 -3.94
N ASP A 39 -11.04 2.06 -4.70
CA ASP A 39 -11.86 1.25 -5.62
C ASP A 39 -12.06 -0.20 -5.15
N GLY A 40 -11.61 -0.53 -3.93
CA GLY A 40 -11.69 -1.87 -3.36
C GLY A 40 -10.47 -2.76 -3.62
N SER A 41 -9.46 -2.29 -4.37
CA SER A 41 -8.26 -3.10 -4.67
C SER A 41 -7.47 -3.52 -3.42
N HIS A 42 -7.64 -2.80 -2.30
CA HIS A 42 -7.06 -3.16 -0.99
C HIS A 42 -7.50 -4.54 -0.47
N LEU A 43 -8.56 -5.13 -1.02
CA LEU A 43 -8.96 -6.49 -0.63
C LEU A 43 -7.86 -7.53 -0.92
N LYS A 44 -6.99 -7.26 -1.91
CA LYS A 44 -5.84 -8.10 -2.26
C LYS A 44 -4.70 -8.06 -1.23
N THR A 45 -4.77 -7.17 -0.23
CA THR A 45 -3.73 -7.02 0.79
C THR A 45 -4.14 -7.65 2.14
N ARG A 46 -5.27 -8.38 2.19
CA ARG A 46 -5.84 -8.92 3.44
C ARG A 46 -5.08 -10.14 3.96
N ASP A 47 -4.52 -10.93 3.05
CA ASP A 47 -3.74 -12.14 3.32
C ASP A 47 -2.24 -11.86 3.47
N GLU A 48 -1.83 -10.59 3.44
CA GLU A 48 -0.42 -10.20 3.58
C GLU A 48 0.09 -10.43 5.00
N GLU A 49 1.22 -11.11 5.10
CA GLU A 49 1.90 -11.39 6.37
C GLU A 49 2.75 -10.20 6.82
N GLU A 50 2.91 -10.05 8.13
CA GLU A 50 3.80 -9.03 8.69
C GLU A 50 5.28 -9.40 8.44
N GLY A 51 6.13 -8.42 8.16
CA GLY A 51 7.55 -8.64 7.86
C GLY A 51 7.83 -9.17 6.45
N LYS A 52 6.81 -9.31 5.60
CA LYS A 52 6.96 -9.56 4.16
C LYS A 52 6.55 -8.33 3.35
N LEU A 53 7.16 -8.19 2.19
CA LEU A 53 6.86 -7.16 1.21
C LEU A 53 6.33 -7.85 -0.04
N TYR A 54 5.14 -7.45 -0.48
CA TYR A 54 4.52 -7.99 -1.68
C TYR A 54 4.71 -7.02 -2.84
N ILE A 55 5.13 -7.54 -3.98
CA ILE A 55 5.40 -6.77 -5.19
C ILE A 55 4.20 -6.91 -6.11
N TYR A 56 3.69 -5.76 -6.56
CA TYR A 56 2.56 -5.68 -7.48
C TYR A 56 3.01 -5.05 -8.80
N ASP A 57 2.45 -5.54 -9.91
CA ASP A 57 2.61 -4.92 -11.23
C ASP A 57 1.64 -3.74 -11.43
N GLU A 58 1.71 -3.09 -12.59
CA GLU A 58 0.84 -1.95 -12.95
C GLU A 58 -0.64 -2.35 -13.07
N GLU A 59 -0.93 -3.62 -13.32
CA GLU A 59 -2.30 -4.13 -13.41
C GLU A 59 -2.88 -4.47 -12.03
N GLY A 60 -2.04 -4.47 -10.99
CA GLY A 60 -2.37 -4.79 -9.61
C GLY A 60 -2.33 -6.30 -9.32
N ASN A 61 -1.63 -7.09 -10.11
CA ASN A 61 -1.38 -8.50 -9.84
C ASN A 61 -0.16 -8.63 -8.92
N ARG A 62 -0.22 -9.55 -7.95
CA ARG A 62 0.91 -9.87 -7.09
C ARG A 62 1.90 -10.70 -7.91
N VAL A 63 3.11 -10.19 -8.10
CA VAL A 63 4.16 -10.80 -8.95
C VAL A 63 5.33 -11.37 -8.14
N GLY A 64 5.38 -11.11 -6.84
CA GLY A 64 6.39 -11.69 -5.95
C GLY A 64 6.27 -11.23 -4.50
N GLU A 65 7.13 -11.79 -3.65
CA GLU A 65 7.31 -11.37 -2.26
C GLU A 65 8.80 -11.34 -1.89
N VAL A 66 9.17 -10.46 -0.97
CA VAL A 66 10.53 -10.31 -0.44
C VAL A 66 10.46 -10.17 1.08
N GLY A 67 11.38 -10.80 1.81
CA GLY A 67 11.46 -10.62 3.26
C GLY A 67 11.89 -9.19 3.63
N GLU A 68 11.31 -8.60 4.67
CA GLU A 68 11.66 -7.23 5.07
C GLU A 68 13.15 -7.08 5.45
N GLU A 69 13.76 -8.12 6.03
CA GLU A 69 15.21 -8.14 6.33
C GLU A 69 16.07 -8.16 5.07
N GLU A 70 15.64 -8.88 4.04
CA GLU A 70 16.34 -8.95 2.76
C GLU A 70 16.31 -7.58 2.06
N LEU A 71 15.14 -6.92 2.06
CA LEU A 71 15.04 -5.57 1.52
C LEU A 71 15.89 -4.57 2.32
N LYS A 72 15.90 -4.66 3.66
CA LYS A 72 16.73 -3.81 4.52
C LYS A 72 18.23 -3.94 4.22
N LYS A 73 18.69 -5.17 3.94
CA LYS A 73 20.08 -5.43 3.51
C LYS A 73 20.38 -4.79 2.14
N LEU A 74 19.46 -4.94 1.18
CA LEU A 74 19.60 -4.38 -0.17
C LEU A 74 19.60 -2.86 -0.21
N LEU A 75 18.79 -2.20 0.63
CA LEU A 75 18.57 -0.75 0.58
C LEU A 75 19.42 0.07 1.57
N GLY A 76 20.21 -0.57 2.44
CA GLY A 76 20.98 0.13 3.47
C GLY A 76 20.05 0.76 4.53
N ALA A 77 19.54 -0.11 5.41
CA ALA A 77 18.40 -0.02 6.34
C ALA A 77 18.05 1.29 7.12
N GLU A 78 18.73 2.41 6.96
CA GLU A 78 18.44 3.65 7.73
C GLU A 78 17.56 4.67 6.99
N ARG A 79 17.23 4.42 5.71
CA ARG A 79 16.54 5.40 4.84
C ARG A 79 15.12 5.03 4.43
N LEU A 80 14.61 3.88 4.90
CA LEU A 80 13.26 3.43 4.58
C LEU A 80 12.23 4.22 5.42
N ARG A 81 11.76 5.34 4.85
CA ARG A 81 10.56 6.02 5.36
C ARG A 81 9.33 5.41 4.69
N SER A 82 8.46 4.81 5.49
CA SER A 82 7.12 4.42 5.06
C SER A 82 6.26 5.67 4.87
N VAL A 83 5.37 5.62 3.87
CA VAL A 83 4.30 6.60 3.67
C VAL A 83 2.96 5.99 4.05
#